data_AF-G0S8T1-F1
#
_entry.id   AF-G0S8T1-F1
#
_cell.length_a   1.000
_cell.length_b   1.000
_cell.length_c   1.000
_cell.angle_alpha   90.00
_cell.angle_beta   90.00
_cell.angle_gamma   90.00
#
_symmetry.space_group_name_H-M   'P 1'
#
loop_
_entity.id
_entity.type
_entity.pdbx_description
1 polymer ?
#
loop_
_entity_poly.entity_id
_entity_poly.type
_entity_poly.pdbx_seq_one_letter_code
_entity_poly.pdbx_strand_id
1 'polypeptide(L)'
;MSFQRLLPLGVLAATASATALPQFPKPYPKIARDVTPYTPLGCFVDSGERIFPHRVISSPDMTAAKCAENCEGYDYFGTQWSSECYCGSVAPTVPADPSECNMPCSGDPNEICGAGMRLTVYQFDKAPVSYPDVNGYEYQGCYTDNMSLRVLGGNTFGGANMTLESCAAFCSGYGYSIFGTENGNECFCGAFLDEDSVKVSEAECPMTCKGNENQKCGGPSRLSVYKLPNSNPPFVPAVVDEFRYESCWVDDVNDRALTSVDWRDDTMTIDKCAEHCKDYLYFGLEYGRECYCANEISSGQAVPEKECAMLCPGDATLFCGGGSRLTLYKREDCDEPEPSTTGAPEPTDTAVPTETAEPTAPVTTTATATATAEPTATPILDGTFESGLGSFTVVDSELNLDYEITDTLTHAGQGALLVKNKDENIGVLILETTVTVEPSATYAFSLYYWHTNPDAYTTLYLSAGGDVNNSDEEADLQQSPANQWLSQSVTFTTEADQTSIKLEIIVGAVGFSGNGSPEYSDDLYIDDVTLVRI
;
A
#
# COMPACT_ATOMS: atom_id res chain seq x y z
N MET A 1 34.86 -60.22 -82.84
CA MET A 1 36.03 -59.60 -82.18
C MET A 1 35.52 -58.47 -81.30
N SER A 2 35.86 -58.54 -80.01
CA SER A 2 35.62 -57.64 -78.88
C SER A 2 34.28 -56.93 -78.69
N PHE A 3 33.58 -57.37 -77.63
CA PHE A 3 32.56 -56.64 -76.89
C PHE A 3 33.22 -55.54 -76.03
N GLN A 4 32.63 -54.34 -75.97
CA GLN A 4 32.61 -53.56 -74.73
C GLN A 4 31.37 -52.64 -74.69
N ARG A 5 30.59 -52.77 -73.61
CA ARG A 5 29.37 -52.03 -73.26
C ARG A 5 29.70 -50.78 -72.43
N LEU A 6 28.97 -49.69 -72.71
CA LEU A 6 28.34 -48.67 -71.83
C LEU A 6 28.94 -48.35 -70.44
N LEU A 7 29.14 -47.06 -70.13
CA LEU A 7 28.39 -46.26 -69.12
C LEU A 7 28.98 -44.84 -68.92
N PRO A 8 28.19 -43.83 -68.47
CA PRO A 8 28.58 -42.42 -68.38
C PRO A 8 29.21 -42.05 -67.02
N LEU A 9 29.87 -40.89 -66.98
CA LEU A 9 30.55 -40.34 -65.80
C LEU A 9 29.57 -40.11 -64.64
N GLY A 10 29.85 -40.75 -63.50
CA GLY A 10 29.22 -40.51 -62.21
C GLY A 10 29.87 -39.36 -61.45
N VAL A 11 29.04 -38.57 -60.77
CA VAL A 11 29.40 -37.54 -59.80
C VAL A 11 29.90 -38.24 -58.53
N LEU A 12 31.11 -37.90 -58.07
CA LEU A 12 31.62 -38.31 -56.76
C LEU A 12 30.98 -37.43 -55.67
N ALA A 13 30.10 -38.00 -54.86
CA ALA A 13 29.74 -37.43 -53.57
C ALA A 13 30.76 -37.88 -52.53
N ALA A 14 31.46 -36.93 -51.92
CA ALA A 14 32.31 -37.18 -50.76
C ALA A 14 31.43 -37.36 -49.52
N THR A 15 31.48 -38.54 -48.89
CA THR A 15 30.85 -38.79 -47.59
C THR A 15 31.73 -38.21 -46.47
N ALA A 16 31.31 -37.09 -45.88
CA ALA A 16 31.85 -36.63 -44.60
C ALA A 16 31.16 -37.40 -43.47
N SER A 17 31.95 -38.14 -42.69
CA SER A 17 31.52 -38.80 -41.46
C SER A 17 31.28 -37.73 -40.39
N ALA A 18 30.05 -37.60 -39.90
CA ALA A 18 29.73 -36.69 -38.81
C ALA A 18 30.26 -37.29 -37.49
N THR A 19 31.31 -36.68 -36.94
CA THR A 19 31.73 -36.89 -35.56
C THR A 19 30.71 -36.23 -34.63
N ALA A 20 30.15 -37.00 -33.69
CA ALA A 20 29.22 -36.53 -32.68
C ALA A 20 29.84 -35.40 -31.84
N LEU A 21 29.06 -34.33 -31.63
CA LEU A 21 29.40 -33.24 -30.71
C LEU A 21 29.50 -33.75 -29.27
N PRO A 22 30.38 -33.18 -28.42
CA PRO A 22 30.42 -33.50 -27.00
C PRO A 22 29.08 -33.17 -26.36
N GLN A 23 28.48 -34.14 -25.66
CA GLN A 23 27.25 -33.95 -24.92
C GLN A 23 27.52 -33.04 -23.72
N PHE A 24 26.83 -31.90 -23.64
CA PHE A 24 26.80 -31.07 -22.43
C PHE A 24 26.32 -31.92 -21.24
N PRO A 25 26.89 -31.77 -20.03
CA PRO A 25 26.40 -32.46 -18.85
C PRO A 25 24.92 -32.12 -18.63
N LYS A 26 24.10 -33.14 -18.36
CA LYS A 26 22.67 -32.95 -18.08
C LYS A 26 22.51 -31.98 -16.90
N PRO A 27 21.53 -31.06 -16.94
CA PRO A 27 21.24 -30.19 -15.81
C PRO A 27 20.99 -31.03 -14.56
N TYR A 28 21.61 -30.65 -13.44
CA TYR A 28 21.38 -31.28 -12.14
C TYR A 28 19.94 -30.99 -11.68
N PRO A 29 19.25 -31.96 -11.04
CA PRO A 29 17.93 -31.71 -10.49
C PRO A 29 17.99 -30.58 -9.45
N LYS A 30 16.97 -29.72 -9.44
CA LYS A 30 16.85 -28.55 -8.56
C LYS A 30 15.61 -28.68 -7.68
N ILE A 31 15.56 -27.92 -6.59
CA ILE A 31 14.30 -27.77 -5.84
C ILE A 31 13.34 -26.95 -6.71
N ALA A 32 12.10 -27.44 -6.87
CA ALA A 32 11.08 -26.76 -7.66
C ALA A 32 10.76 -25.40 -7.02
N ARG A 33 10.69 -24.34 -7.82
CA ARG A 33 10.34 -22.99 -7.35
C ARG A 33 8.96 -22.53 -7.85
N ASP A 34 8.44 -23.17 -8.88
CA ASP A 34 7.17 -22.80 -9.53
C ASP A 34 5.95 -23.52 -8.91
N VAL A 35 5.98 -23.76 -7.59
CA VAL A 35 4.94 -24.51 -6.87
C VAL A 35 4.04 -23.53 -6.11
N THR A 36 3.28 -22.71 -6.81
CA THR A 36 2.38 -21.73 -6.17
C THR A 36 1.18 -22.41 -5.48
N PRO A 37 0.71 -21.92 -4.32
CA PRO A 37 1.19 -20.78 -3.52
C PRO A 37 2.16 -21.22 -2.40
N TYR A 38 3.19 -22.01 -2.71
CA TYR A 38 4.15 -22.50 -1.72
C TYR A 38 5.59 -22.05 -2.01
N THR A 39 6.28 -21.55 -0.99
CA THR A 39 7.72 -21.25 -1.05
C THR A 39 8.56 -22.46 -0.60
N PRO A 40 9.60 -22.86 -1.34
CA PRO A 40 10.51 -23.92 -0.92
C PRO A 40 11.39 -23.48 0.26
N LEU A 41 11.37 -24.25 1.36
CA LEU A 41 12.20 -24.00 2.54
C LEU A 41 13.56 -24.74 2.51
N GLY A 42 13.69 -25.79 1.71
CA GLY A 42 14.93 -26.56 1.59
C GLY A 42 14.87 -27.96 2.17
N CYS A 43 16.02 -28.49 2.59
CA CYS A 43 16.17 -29.87 3.06
C CYS A 43 16.07 -30.00 4.58
N PHE A 44 15.28 -30.95 5.08
CA PHE A 44 15.07 -31.17 6.51
C PHE A 44 15.19 -32.65 6.90
N VAL A 45 15.64 -32.91 8.12
CA VAL A 45 15.76 -34.26 8.68
C VAL A 45 14.39 -34.81 9.05
N ASP A 46 14.00 -35.96 8.51
CA ASP A 46 12.79 -36.66 8.92
C ASP A 46 13.16 -37.85 9.82
N SER A 47 12.71 -37.85 11.08
CA SER A 47 13.19 -38.79 12.10
C SER A 47 12.13 -39.84 12.50
N GLY A 48 12.39 -40.63 13.54
CA GLY A 48 11.54 -41.76 13.96
C GLY A 48 10.08 -41.38 14.23
N GLU A 49 9.81 -40.15 14.67
CA GLU A 49 8.49 -39.52 14.53
C GLU A 49 8.52 -38.60 13.30
N ARG A 50 7.63 -38.89 12.34
CA ARG A 50 7.50 -38.13 11.09
C ARG A 50 7.13 -36.69 11.38
N ILE A 51 7.86 -35.73 10.80
CA ILE A 51 7.56 -34.30 10.97
C ILE A 51 6.18 -33.97 10.41
N PHE A 52 5.84 -34.57 9.26
CA PHE A 52 4.59 -34.37 8.53
C PHE A 52 3.79 -35.68 8.51
N PRO A 53 2.89 -35.92 9.49
CA PRO A 53 2.21 -37.20 9.63
C PRO A 53 0.90 -37.30 8.83
N HIS A 54 0.51 -36.28 8.06
CA HIS A 54 -0.81 -36.19 7.45
C HIS A 54 -0.80 -36.44 5.93
N ARG A 55 -1.93 -36.95 5.42
CA ARG A 55 -2.21 -37.24 4.00
C ARG A 55 -1.00 -37.85 3.24
N VAL A 56 -0.36 -38.83 3.86
CA VAL A 56 0.83 -39.48 3.30
C VAL A 56 0.44 -40.32 2.08
N ILE A 57 1.05 -40.02 0.93
CA ILE A 57 0.85 -40.77 -0.32
C ILE A 57 2.19 -41.16 -0.94
N SER A 58 2.19 -42.22 -1.75
CA SER A 58 3.30 -42.58 -2.64
C SER A 58 2.78 -42.72 -4.07
N SER A 59 3.48 -42.14 -5.04
CA SER A 59 3.07 -42.10 -6.45
C SER A 59 4.26 -42.34 -7.38
N PRO A 60 4.12 -43.12 -8.46
CA PRO A 60 5.20 -43.37 -9.43
C PRO A 60 5.52 -42.17 -10.34
N ASP A 61 4.68 -41.14 -10.29
CA ASP A 61 4.75 -39.88 -11.04
C ASP A 61 4.73 -38.68 -10.06
N MET A 62 5.39 -38.81 -8.91
CA MET A 62 5.43 -37.75 -7.91
C MET A 62 6.20 -36.52 -8.41
N THR A 63 5.63 -35.33 -8.23
CA THR A 63 6.27 -34.02 -8.40
C THR A 63 5.99 -33.15 -7.18
N ALA A 64 6.71 -32.05 -7.02
CA ALA A 64 6.42 -31.11 -5.94
C ALA A 64 4.98 -30.54 -6.05
N ALA A 65 4.55 -30.18 -7.27
CA ALA A 65 3.19 -29.71 -7.55
C ALA A 65 2.11 -30.74 -7.18
N LYS A 66 2.32 -32.02 -7.52
CA LYS A 66 1.39 -33.10 -7.17
C LYS A 66 1.27 -33.29 -5.65
N CYS A 67 2.38 -33.11 -4.93
CA CYS A 67 2.36 -33.15 -3.47
C CYS A 67 1.62 -31.95 -2.87
N ALA A 68 1.79 -30.75 -3.44
CA ALA A 68 1.07 -29.55 -3.05
C ALA A 68 -0.46 -29.73 -3.17
N GLU A 69 -0.94 -30.25 -4.31
CA GLU A 69 -2.37 -30.55 -4.53
C GLU A 69 -2.93 -31.51 -3.46
N ASN A 70 -2.17 -32.56 -3.11
CA ASN A 70 -2.57 -33.49 -2.06
C ASN A 70 -2.63 -32.83 -0.68
N CYS A 71 -1.76 -31.85 -0.43
CA CYS A 71 -1.62 -31.16 0.85
C CYS A 71 -2.45 -29.87 0.97
N GLU A 72 -3.41 -29.62 0.08
CA GLU A 72 -4.37 -28.52 0.22
C GLU A 72 -5.01 -28.50 1.63
N GLY A 73 -4.88 -27.36 2.31
CA GLY A 73 -5.34 -27.14 3.69
C GLY A 73 -4.30 -27.41 4.79
N TYR A 74 -3.06 -27.73 4.44
CA TYR A 74 -1.92 -27.82 5.37
C TYR A 74 -0.92 -26.67 5.13
N ASP A 75 -0.32 -26.17 6.21
CA ASP A 75 0.67 -25.08 6.16
C ASP A 75 2.01 -25.51 5.53
N TYR A 76 2.29 -26.82 5.50
CA TYR A 76 3.52 -27.39 4.96
C TYR A 76 3.25 -28.68 4.20
N PHE A 77 4.09 -28.94 3.20
CA PHE A 77 4.27 -30.27 2.64
C PHE A 77 5.74 -30.58 2.46
N GLY A 78 6.06 -31.87 2.34
CA GLY A 78 7.39 -32.32 1.99
C GLY A 78 7.39 -33.58 1.14
N THR A 79 8.36 -33.66 0.23
CA THR A 79 8.59 -34.84 -0.60
C THR A 79 9.79 -35.63 -0.10
N GLN A 80 9.71 -36.95 -0.16
CA GLN A 80 10.77 -37.87 0.29
C GLN A 80 10.85 -39.09 -0.63
N TRP A 81 12.03 -39.71 -0.70
CA TRP A 81 12.27 -40.98 -1.40
C TRP A 81 11.75 -41.03 -2.85
N SER A 82 11.95 -39.94 -3.60
CA SER A 82 11.53 -39.75 -5.01
C SER A 82 10.03 -39.80 -5.30
N SER A 83 9.23 -40.41 -4.43
CA SER A 83 7.87 -40.87 -4.76
C SER A 83 6.87 -40.59 -3.65
N GLU A 84 7.32 -40.15 -2.48
CA GLU A 84 6.48 -39.97 -1.31
C GLU A 84 6.19 -38.50 -1.04
N CYS A 85 4.98 -38.24 -0.56
CA CYS A 85 4.48 -36.92 -0.21
C CYS A 85 3.88 -36.97 1.21
N TYR A 86 4.17 -35.93 1.99
CA TYR A 86 3.81 -35.81 3.40
C TYR A 86 3.29 -34.40 3.68
N CYS A 87 2.19 -34.27 4.43
CA CYS A 87 1.58 -32.98 4.79
C CYS A 87 1.66 -32.71 6.30
N GLY A 88 1.79 -31.44 6.69
CA GLY A 88 1.87 -31.03 8.09
C GLY A 88 1.47 -29.58 8.33
N SER A 89 1.09 -29.27 9.56
CA SER A 89 0.75 -27.91 10.01
C SER A 89 1.76 -27.35 11.01
N VAL A 90 2.87 -28.06 11.22
CA VAL A 90 3.92 -27.69 12.17
C VAL A 90 5.22 -27.54 11.41
N ALA A 91 5.89 -26.40 11.55
CA ALA A 91 7.15 -26.13 10.86
C ALA A 91 8.23 -27.17 11.22
N PRO A 92 9.05 -27.63 10.26
CA PRO A 92 10.20 -28.46 10.57
C PRO A 92 11.27 -27.63 11.30
N THR A 93 11.95 -28.23 12.29
CA THR A 93 12.90 -27.50 13.15
C THR A 93 14.37 -27.88 12.94
N VAL A 94 14.63 -28.95 12.17
CA VAL A 94 15.99 -29.49 11.99
C VAL A 94 16.36 -29.48 10.51
N PRO A 95 17.02 -28.41 10.01
CA PRO A 95 17.53 -28.39 8.65
C PRO A 95 18.61 -29.47 8.45
N ALA A 96 18.70 -30.00 7.24
CA ALA A 96 19.76 -30.90 6.79
C ALA A 96 20.63 -30.19 5.75
N ASP A 97 21.82 -30.73 5.46
CA ASP A 97 22.63 -30.18 4.37
C ASP A 97 21.86 -30.32 3.04
N PRO A 98 21.78 -29.28 2.20
CA PRO A 98 21.03 -29.32 0.95
C PRO A 98 21.41 -30.50 0.05
N SER A 99 22.67 -30.96 0.09
CA SER A 99 23.16 -32.10 -0.69
C SER A 99 22.62 -33.46 -0.21
N GLU A 100 22.00 -33.52 0.98
CA GLU A 100 21.36 -34.72 1.51
C GLU A 100 19.97 -34.96 0.89
N CYS A 101 19.32 -33.92 0.36
CA CYS A 101 18.14 -34.06 -0.49
C CYS A 101 18.58 -34.13 -1.95
N ASN A 102 18.87 -35.34 -2.43
CA ASN A 102 19.51 -35.54 -3.74
C ASN A 102 18.78 -36.55 -4.63
N MET A 103 17.60 -37.02 -4.23
CA MET A 103 16.82 -37.94 -5.04
C MET A 103 15.90 -37.15 -5.99
N PRO A 104 15.98 -37.41 -7.31
CA PRO A 104 15.06 -36.79 -8.24
C PRO A 104 13.63 -37.27 -8.01
N CYS A 105 12.65 -36.43 -8.32
CA CYS A 105 11.24 -36.80 -8.30
C CYS A 105 10.94 -37.87 -9.36
N SER A 106 10.04 -38.80 -9.04
CA SER A 106 9.65 -39.90 -9.93
C SER A 106 8.80 -39.44 -11.12
N GLY A 107 8.07 -38.34 -10.97
CA GLY A 107 7.29 -37.67 -12.01
C GLY A 107 8.04 -36.59 -12.77
N ASP A 108 9.10 -36.01 -12.20
CA ASP A 108 9.98 -35.07 -12.89
C ASP A 108 11.45 -35.26 -12.47
N PRO A 109 12.33 -35.79 -13.34
CA PRO A 109 13.73 -36.02 -13.00
C PRO A 109 14.56 -34.73 -12.85
N ASN A 110 14.01 -33.56 -13.18
CA ASN A 110 14.66 -32.26 -12.98
C ASN A 110 14.34 -31.63 -11.62
N GLU A 111 13.41 -32.21 -10.86
CA GLU A 111 13.03 -31.77 -9.51
C GLU A 111 13.66 -32.67 -8.43
N ILE A 112 13.97 -32.11 -7.26
CA ILE A 112 14.40 -32.87 -6.08
C ILE A 112 13.19 -33.24 -5.21
N CYS A 113 13.07 -34.53 -4.87
CA CYS A 113 12.05 -35.08 -3.96
C CYS A 113 12.70 -35.80 -2.77
N GLY A 114 13.44 -35.04 -1.97
CA GLY A 114 14.07 -35.47 -0.72
C GLY A 114 15.14 -36.54 -0.89
N ALA A 115 15.28 -37.39 0.13
CA ALA A 115 16.08 -38.61 0.12
C ALA A 115 15.66 -39.52 1.29
N GLY A 116 16.39 -40.60 1.58
CA GLY A 116 16.09 -41.46 2.74
C GLY A 116 16.12 -40.66 4.04
N MET A 117 14.96 -40.54 4.71
CA MET A 117 14.79 -39.76 5.94
C MET A 117 15.18 -38.26 5.77
N ARG A 118 15.01 -37.72 4.56
CA ARG A 118 15.21 -36.31 4.24
C ARG A 118 14.01 -35.80 3.45
N LEU A 119 13.41 -34.71 3.92
CA LEU A 119 12.29 -34.04 3.26
C LEU A 119 12.80 -32.82 2.50
N THR A 120 12.41 -32.68 1.24
CA THR A 120 12.41 -31.38 0.57
C THR A 120 11.10 -30.70 0.95
N VAL A 121 11.17 -29.61 1.73
CA VAL A 121 10.00 -28.98 2.37
C VAL A 121 9.60 -27.70 1.64
N TYR A 122 8.29 -27.51 1.58
CA TYR A 122 7.62 -26.33 1.06
C TYR A 122 6.64 -25.80 2.11
N GLN A 123 6.57 -24.49 2.24
CA GLN A 123 5.66 -23.80 3.14
C GLN A 123 4.58 -23.11 2.33
N PHE A 124 3.33 -23.24 2.77
CA PHE A 124 2.23 -22.48 2.20
C PHE A 124 2.50 -20.99 2.45
N ASP A 125 2.54 -20.22 1.37
CA ASP A 125 2.57 -18.77 1.43
C ASP A 125 1.20 -18.35 1.95
N LYS A 126 1.09 -18.19 3.28
CA LYS A 126 -0.03 -17.44 3.83
C LYS A 126 -0.01 -16.11 3.10
N ALA A 127 -1.10 -15.81 2.38
CA ALA A 127 -1.27 -14.51 1.77
C ALA A 127 -0.86 -13.46 2.80
N PRO A 128 0.01 -12.49 2.45
CA PRO A 128 0.44 -11.48 3.39
C PRO A 128 -0.84 -10.89 3.99
N VAL A 129 -0.92 -10.90 5.33
CA VAL A 129 -2.08 -10.37 6.04
C VAL A 129 -2.22 -8.92 5.59
N SER A 130 -3.24 -8.66 4.78
CA SER A 130 -3.28 -7.45 3.96
C SER A 130 -4.32 -6.47 4.47
N TYR A 131 -4.23 -5.25 3.96
CA TYR A 131 -5.25 -4.21 4.05
C TYR A 131 -5.92 -4.06 2.68
N PRO A 132 -6.71 -5.05 2.22
CA PRO A 132 -7.28 -5.00 0.89
C PRO A 132 -8.35 -3.91 0.79
N ASP A 133 -8.41 -3.24 -0.36
CA ASP A 133 -9.57 -2.42 -0.70
C ASP A 133 -10.82 -3.30 -0.71
N VAL A 134 -11.90 -2.82 -0.10
CA VAL A 134 -13.08 -3.64 0.18
C VAL A 134 -14.36 -2.86 -0.10
N ASN A 135 -15.25 -3.45 -0.91
CA ASN A 135 -16.54 -2.83 -1.30
C ASN A 135 -16.40 -1.37 -1.81
N GLY A 136 -15.30 -1.07 -2.49
CA GLY A 136 -15.00 0.27 -3.01
C GLY A 136 -14.38 1.24 -2.00
N TYR A 137 -14.18 0.83 -0.75
CA TYR A 137 -13.39 1.61 0.21
C TYR A 137 -11.91 1.26 0.06
N GLU A 138 -11.09 2.29 0.08
CA GLU A 138 -9.63 2.22 -0.03
C GLU A 138 -8.98 2.34 1.35
N TYR A 139 -7.95 1.53 1.61
CA TYR A 139 -7.22 1.61 2.88
C TYR A 139 -6.47 2.94 3.01
N GLN A 140 -6.64 3.62 4.14
CA GLN A 140 -6.02 4.92 4.41
C GLN A 140 -4.83 4.82 5.38
N GLY A 141 -4.76 3.76 6.18
CA GLY A 141 -3.70 3.52 7.16
C GLY A 141 -4.20 3.19 8.57
N CYS A 142 -3.24 3.01 9.47
CA CYS A 142 -3.48 2.86 10.90
C CYS A 142 -3.57 4.23 11.59
N TYR A 143 -4.61 4.46 12.40
CA TYR A 143 -4.89 5.74 13.06
C TYR A 143 -5.15 5.57 14.56
N THR A 144 -4.80 6.57 15.37
CA THR A 144 -5.15 6.59 16.80
C THR A 144 -6.66 6.74 17.00
N ASP A 145 -7.25 5.97 17.91
CA ASP A 145 -8.61 6.20 18.40
C ASP A 145 -8.62 6.76 19.83
N ASN A 146 -9.65 7.54 20.14
CA ASN A 146 -9.87 8.15 21.45
C ASN A 146 -11.21 7.68 22.01
N MET A 147 -11.18 6.89 23.09
CA MET A 147 -12.39 6.33 23.70
C MET A 147 -13.40 7.39 24.21
N SER A 148 -12.98 8.62 24.48
CA SER A 148 -13.84 9.68 25.03
C SER A 148 -14.64 10.42 23.97
N LEU A 149 -14.13 10.51 22.73
CA LEU A 149 -14.78 11.25 21.63
C LEU A 149 -15.10 10.36 20.42
N ARG A 150 -14.48 9.17 20.33
CA ARG A 150 -14.48 8.23 19.20
C ARG A 150 -14.23 8.91 17.88
N VAL A 151 -13.07 8.62 17.28
CA VAL A 151 -12.61 9.31 16.06
C VAL A 151 -13.57 9.11 14.87
N LEU A 152 -14.30 8.00 14.87
CA LEU A 152 -15.41 7.74 13.95
C LEU A 152 -16.71 7.70 14.77
N GLY A 153 -17.42 8.82 14.81
CA GLY A 153 -18.60 9.04 15.67
C GLY A 153 -19.93 8.48 15.13
N GLY A 154 -19.91 7.69 14.06
CA GLY A 154 -21.10 7.11 13.46
C GLY A 154 -21.54 5.79 14.09
N ASN A 155 -22.30 5.00 13.33
CA ASN A 155 -22.79 3.70 13.77
C ASN A 155 -21.64 2.71 14.05
N THR A 156 -21.84 1.80 15.01
CA THR A 156 -20.83 0.80 15.37
C THR A 156 -21.45 -0.57 15.56
N PHE A 157 -20.64 -1.62 15.42
CA PHE A 157 -20.97 -2.96 15.90
C PHE A 157 -19.71 -3.75 16.25
N GLY A 158 -19.85 -4.88 16.96
CA GLY A 158 -18.74 -5.76 17.24
C GLY A 158 -19.17 -7.22 17.33
N GLY A 159 -18.22 -8.15 17.13
CA GLY A 159 -18.51 -9.58 17.22
C GLY A 159 -17.39 -10.50 16.74
N ALA A 160 -17.54 -11.80 17.02
CA ALA A 160 -16.56 -12.83 16.64
C ALA A 160 -16.45 -13.04 15.11
N ASN A 161 -17.46 -12.64 14.35
CA ASN A 161 -17.50 -12.78 12.89
C ASN A 161 -17.07 -11.50 12.16
N MET A 162 -16.33 -10.61 12.83
CA MET A 162 -15.90 -9.34 12.24
C MET A 162 -14.93 -9.58 11.08
N THR A 163 -15.25 -9.02 9.90
CA THR A 163 -14.37 -8.94 8.72
C THR A 163 -14.42 -7.52 8.15
N LEU A 164 -13.44 -7.17 7.31
CA LEU A 164 -13.44 -5.89 6.60
C LEU A 164 -14.70 -5.71 5.73
N GLU A 165 -15.13 -6.76 5.03
CA GLU A 165 -16.35 -6.76 4.20
C GLU A 165 -17.60 -6.51 5.03
N SER A 166 -17.70 -7.14 6.20
CA SER A 166 -18.86 -6.98 7.08
C SER A 166 -18.95 -5.56 7.63
N CYS A 167 -17.80 -4.93 7.94
CA CYS A 167 -17.75 -3.55 8.41
C CYS A 167 -18.09 -2.57 7.28
N ALA A 168 -17.48 -2.74 6.11
CA ALA A 168 -17.78 -1.94 4.93
C ALA A 168 -19.25 -2.00 4.52
N ALA A 169 -19.85 -3.21 4.48
CA ALA A 169 -21.25 -3.40 4.14
C ALA A 169 -22.20 -2.77 5.17
N PHE A 170 -21.86 -2.85 6.46
CA PHE A 170 -22.62 -2.19 7.51
C PHE A 170 -22.56 -0.66 7.36
N CYS A 171 -21.36 -0.08 7.24
CA CYS A 171 -21.20 1.36 7.17
C CYS A 171 -21.80 1.97 5.90
N SER A 172 -21.60 1.33 4.74
CA SER A 172 -22.25 1.73 3.49
C SER A 172 -23.78 1.60 3.56
N GLY A 173 -24.30 0.60 4.27
CA GLY A 173 -25.75 0.44 4.51
C GLY A 173 -26.38 1.60 5.30
N TYR A 174 -25.60 2.29 6.13
CA TYR A 174 -25.99 3.54 6.81
C TYR A 174 -25.50 4.81 6.08
N GLY A 175 -24.91 4.65 4.88
CA GLY A 175 -24.45 5.75 4.04
C GLY A 175 -23.14 6.43 4.47
N TYR A 176 -22.38 5.82 5.39
CA TYR A 176 -21.08 6.35 5.81
C TYR A 176 -20.00 6.11 4.76
N SER A 177 -19.21 7.14 4.46
CA SER A 177 -18.10 7.05 3.50
C SER A 177 -16.77 6.61 4.10
N ILE A 178 -16.69 6.50 5.43
CA ILE A 178 -15.51 6.02 6.16
C ILE A 178 -15.93 4.90 7.10
N PHE A 179 -15.10 3.87 7.19
CA PHE A 179 -15.16 2.92 8.30
C PHE A 179 -13.78 2.69 8.89
N GLY A 180 -13.75 2.21 10.12
CA GLY A 180 -12.56 1.80 10.81
C GLY A 180 -12.81 0.55 11.63
N THR A 181 -11.81 -0.32 11.70
CA THR A 181 -11.88 -1.54 12.53
C THR A 181 -10.88 -1.46 13.67
N GLU A 182 -11.30 -1.86 14.87
CA GLU A 182 -10.48 -1.83 16.10
C GLU A 182 -10.43 -3.22 16.75
N ASN A 183 -9.29 -3.53 17.38
CA ASN A 183 -9.12 -4.66 18.29
C ASN A 183 -9.51 -6.04 17.73
N GLY A 184 -9.50 -6.20 16.40
CA GLY A 184 -9.86 -7.42 15.69
C GLY A 184 -11.36 -7.71 15.61
N ASN A 185 -12.22 -7.00 16.34
CA ASN A 185 -13.63 -7.40 16.49
C ASN A 185 -14.64 -6.25 16.55
N GLU A 186 -14.21 -5.02 16.34
CA GLU A 186 -15.04 -3.83 16.45
C GLU A 186 -15.01 -3.08 15.12
N CYS A 187 -16.17 -2.56 14.72
CA CYS A 187 -16.37 -1.78 13.52
C CYS A 187 -17.00 -0.45 13.90
N PHE A 188 -16.45 0.62 13.33
CA PHE A 188 -16.86 1.99 13.53
C PHE A 188 -17.09 2.65 12.18
N CYS A 189 -18.22 3.33 12.02
CA CYS A 189 -18.51 4.10 10.83
C CYS A 189 -18.30 5.58 11.11
N GLY A 190 -17.96 6.35 10.08
CA GLY A 190 -17.85 7.80 10.20
C GLY A 190 -18.07 8.50 8.86
N ALA A 191 -18.51 9.75 8.94
CA ALA A 191 -18.63 10.62 7.78
C ALA A 191 -17.30 11.33 7.48
N PHE A 192 -16.49 11.52 8.51
CA PHE A 192 -15.15 12.11 8.47
C PHE A 192 -14.30 11.45 9.56
N LEU A 193 -12.99 11.60 9.43
CA LEU A 193 -12.03 11.23 10.47
C LEU A 193 -11.76 12.47 11.32
N ASP A 194 -11.82 12.35 12.64
CA ASP A 194 -11.50 13.45 13.56
C ASP A 194 -10.08 14.00 13.30
N GLU A 195 -9.92 15.32 13.26
CA GLU A 195 -8.63 16.01 13.03
C GLU A 195 -7.59 15.70 14.12
N ASP A 196 -8.04 15.36 15.33
CA ASP A 196 -7.16 14.96 16.43
C ASP A 196 -6.62 13.53 16.26
N SER A 197 -7.12 12.76 15.28
CA SER A 197 -6.63 11.43 14.96
C SER A 197 -5.37 11.49 14.13
N VAL A 198 -4.33 10.79 14.59
CA VAL A 198 -3.01 10.80 13.96
C VAL A 198 -2.78 9.47 13.27
N LYS A 199 -2.30 9.51 12.02
CA LYS A 199 -1.81 8.33 11.30
C LYS A 199 -0.53 7.83 11.97
N VAL A 200 -0.47 6.55 12.29
CA VAL A 200 0.63 5.89 12.99
C VAL A 200 1.16 4.69 12.21
N SER A 201 2.21 4.05 12.72
CA SER A 201 2.79 2.86 12.10
C SER A 201 1.78 1.72 12.01
N GLU A 202 1.81 0.98 10.90
CA GLU A 202 1.01 -0.23 10.70
C GLU A 202 1.27 -1.31 11.77
N ALA A 203 2.44 -1.28 12.40
CA ALA A 203 2.77 -2.15 13.54
C ALA A 203 1.84 -1.93 14.75
N GLU A 204 1.18 -0.77 14.85
CA GLU A 204 0.21 -0.46 15.89
C GLU A 204 -1.21 -0.99 15.59
N CYS A 205 -1.45 -1.47 14.36
CA CYS A 205 -2.66 -2.18 13.94
C CYS A 205 -2.40 -3.69 13.68
N PRO A 206 -1.82 -4.46 14.62
CA PRO A 206 -1.37 -5.82 14.34
C PRO A 206 -2.49 -6.85 14.38
N MET A 207 -3.69 -6.51 14.86
CA MET A 207 -4.73 -7.48 15.18
C MET A 207 -5.36 -8.01 13.90
N THR A 208 -5.53 -9.32 13.82
CA THR A 208 -6.30 -9.93 12.74
C THR A 208 -7.80 -9.80 13.02
N CYS A 209 -8.59 -9.74 11.96
CA CYS A 209 -10.04 -9.79 12.07
C CYS A 209 -10.49 -11.14 12.63
N LYS A 210 -11.36 -11.15 13.66
CA LYS A 210 -11.82 -12.41 14.29
C LYS A 210 -12.60 -13.32 13.33
N GLY A 211 -13.28 -12.75 12.34
CA GLY A 211 -13.99 -13.48 11.30
C GLY A 211 -13.13 -13.86 10.08
N ASN A 212 -11.92 -13.32 9.97
CA ASN A 212 -11.00 -13.59 8.88
C ASN A 212 -9.54 -13.30 9.27
N GLU A 213 -8.79 -14.36 9.62
CA GLU A 213 -7.39 -14.23 10.08
C GLU A 213 -6.42 -13.71 9.00
N ASN A 214 -6.86 -13.65 7.74
CA ASN A 214 -6.06 -13.12 6.62
C ASN A 214 -6.17 -11.59 6.47
N GLN A 215 -6.99 -10.91 7.28
CA GLN A 215 -7.19 -9.47 7.26
C GLN A 215 -6.73 -8.83 8.57
N LYS A 216 -6.23 -7.59 8.51
CA LYS A 216 -5.99 -6.76 9.70
C LYS A 216 -7.22 -5.94 10.07
N CYS A 217 -7.54 -5.92 11.36
CA CYS A 217 -8.66 -5.19 11.95
C CYS A 217 -8.19 -4.32 13.12
N GLY A 218 -7.23 -3.43 12.87
CA GLY A 218 -6.75 -2.44 13.83
C GLY A 218 -5.88 -3.00 14.95
N GLY A 219 -5.91 -2.31 16.09
CA GLY A 219 -5.20 -2.64 17.32
C GLY A 219 -5.91 -2.03 18.52
N PRO A 220 -5.40 -2.21 19.75
CA PRO A 220 -5.99 -1.58 20.93
C PRO A 220 -5.93 -0.05 20.81
N SER A 221 -7.08 0.63 20.76
CA SER A 221 -7.17 2.08 20.52
C SER A 221 -6.49 2.52 19.22
N ARG A 222 -6.52 1.66 18.20
CA ARG A 222 -5.94 1.86 16.87
C ARG A 222 -6.91 1.37 15.81
N LEU A 223 -7.31 2.26 14.91
CA LEU A 223 -8.22 1.98 13.82
C LEU A 223 -7.44 1.70 12.53
N SER A 224 -7.71 0.57 11.89
CA SER A 224 -7.43 0.44 10.45
C SER A 224 -8.54 1.16 9.71
N VAL A 225 -8.23 2.29 9.07
CA VAL A 225 -9.22 3.20 8.46
C VAL A 225 -9.33 2.98 6.96
N TYR A 226 -10.56 2.98 6.45
CA TYR A 226 -10.89 2.80 5.05
C TYR A 226 -11.90 3.88 4.60
N LYS A 227 -11.78 4.36 3.37
CA LYS A 227 -12.59 5.48 2.86
C LYS A 227 -13.03 5.26 1.41
N LEU A 228 -14.27 5.66 1.08
CA LEU A 228 -14.72 5.73 -0.30
C LEU A 228 -14.05 6.91 -1.04
N PRO A 229 -13.50 6.70 -2.25
CA PRO A 229 -13.00 7.79 -3.06
C PRO A 229 -14.17 8.70 -3.51
N ASN A 230 -13.92 10.01 -3.54
CA ASN A 230 -14.86 11.02 -4.06
C ASN A 230 -16.23 11.14 -3.33
N SER A 231 -16.31 10.80 -2.04
CA SER A 231 -17.53 11.05 -1.25
C SER A 231 -17.68 12.53 -0.89
N ASN A 232 -18.84 13.13 -1.16
CA ASN A 232 -19.17 14.44 -0.61
C ASN A 232 -19.40 14.34 0.90
N PRO A 233 -18.85 15.25 1.71
CA PRO A 233 -19.08 15.24 3.14
C PRO A 233 -20.56 15.55 3.43
N PRO A 234 -21.21 14.79 4.33
CA PRO A 234 -22.53 15.15 4.86
C PRO A 234 -22.50 16.51 5.55
N PHE A 235 -23.66 17.16 5.62
CA PHE A 235 -23.78 18.52 6.17
C PHE A 235 -25.05 18.71 7.00
N VAL A 236 -25.11 19.80 7.76
CA VAL A 236 -26.32 20.26 8.44
C VAL A 236 -26.91 21.44 7.63
N PRO A 237 -28.15 21.36 7.12
CA PRO A 237 -28.78 22.47 6.44
C PRO A 237 -28.97 23.64 7.39
N ALA A 238 -28.54 24.83 6.97
CA ALA A 238 -28.63 26.04 7.80
C ALA A 238 -30.08 26.46 8.10
N VAL A 239 -31.01 26.13 7.20
CA VAL A 239 -32.45 26.41 7.34
C VAL A 239 -33.24 25.22 6.82
N VAL A 240 -34.26 24.80 7.58
CA VAL A 240 -35.27 23.81 7.20
C VAL A 240 -36.63 24.37 7.56
N ASP A 241 -37.48 24.57 6.57
CA ASP A 241 -38.75 25.31 6.70
C ASP A 241 -38.57 26.67 7.41
N GLU A 242 -39.19 26.84 8.58
CA GLU A 242 -39.13 28.04 9.42
C GLU A 242 -38.06 27.98 10.52
N PHE A 243 -37.24 26.92 10.52
CA PHE A 243 -36.21 26.70 11.53
C PHE A 243 -34.81 26.93 11.00
N ARG A 244 -34.00 27.66 11.77
CA ARG A 244 -32.58 27.86 11.54
C ARG A 244 -31.78 26.92 12.44
N TYR A 245 -30.71 26.35 11.89
CA TYR A 245 -29.74 25.59 12.67
C TYR A 245 -29.03 26.49 13.68
N GLU A 246 -28.98 26.05 14.94
CA GLU A 246 -28.32 26.79 16.02
C GLU A 246 -26.92 26.25 16.32
N SER A 247 -26.83 24.97 16.71
CA SER A 247 -25.56 24.33 17.08
C SER A 247 -25.70 22.83 17.31
N CYS A 248 -24.56 22.13 17.38
CA CYS A 248 -24.49 20.83 18.01
C CYS A 248 -24.59 21.00 19.53
N TRP A 249 -25.58 20.38 20.17
CA TRP A 249 -25.95 20.66 21.55
C TRP A 249 -25.91 19.40 22.43
N VAL A 250 -25.41 19.53 23.67
CA VAL A 250 -25.40 18.41 24.63
C VAL A 250 -26.81 18.06 25.09
N ASP A 251 -27.17 16.78 24.99
CA ASP A 251 -28.44 16.24 25.47
C ASP A 251 -28.22 15.00 26.34
N ASP A 252 -27.92 15.22 27.62
CA ASP A 252 -27.66 14.12 28.56
C ASP A 252 -28.95 13.34 28.82
N VAL A 253 -28.86 12.01 28.79
CA VAL A 253 -30.02 11.12 29.01
C VAL A 253 -30.70 11.33 30.37
N ASN A 254 -29.99 11.88 31.36
CA ASN A 254 -30.49 12.20 32.69
C ASN A 254 -30.89 13.67 32.85
N ASP A 255 -30.56 14.52 31.89
CA ASP A 255 -30.79 15.97 31.91
C ASP A 255 -31.02 16.48 30.49
N ARG A 256 -32.17 16.12 29.92
CA ARG A 256 -32.52 16.39 28.51
C ARG A 256 -32.72 17.87 28.24
N ALA A 257 -32.15 18.35 27.13
CA ALA A 257 -32.24 19.72 26.67
C ALA A 257 -33.64 20.08 26.17
N LEU A 258 -34.28 19.18 25.40
CA LEU A 258 -35.63 19.36 24.86
C LEU A 258 -36.57 18.32 25.50
N THR A 259 -37.53 18.80 26.31
CA THR A 259 -38.28 17.94 27.24
C THR A 259 -39.77 17.75 26.90
N SER A 260 -40.27 18.33 25.80
CA SER A 260 -41.72 18.30 25.50
C SER A 260 -42.17 17.11 24.67
N VAL A 261 -41.42 16.77 23.60
CA VAL A 261 -41.72 15.67 22.69
C VAL A 261 -40.49 14.79 22.51
N ASP A 262 -40.69 13.47 22.47
CA ASP A 262 -39.74 12.43 22.05
C ASP A 262 -40.45 11.57 21.00
N TRP A 263 -39.94 11.59 19.77
CA TRP A 263 -40.43 10.82 18.65
C TRP A 263 -39.29 10.09 17.94
N ARG A 264 -39.53 8.86 17.46
CA ARG A 264 -38.51 7.99 16.87
C ARG A 264 -39.01 7.43 15.54
N ASP A 265 -38.14 7.44 14.53
CA ASP A 265 -38.45 6.91 13.19
C ASP A 265 -37.19 6.30 12.55
N ASP A 266 -37.27 5.05 12.10
CA ASP A 266 -36.13 4.35 11.48
C ASP A 266 -35.75 4.89 10.09
N THR A 267 -36.52 5.85 9.57
CA THR A 267 -36.27 6.58 8.33
C THR A 267 -36.27 8.09 8.57
N MET A 268 -35.82 8.53 9.76
CA MET A 268 -35.78 9.93 10.17
C MET A 268 -35.00 10.79 9.17
N THR A 269 -35.53 11.99 8.91
CA THR A 269 -34.87 13.09 8.20
C THR A 269 -35.06 14.38 8.99
N ILE A 270 -34.29 15.42 8.68
CA ILE A 270 -34.45 16.72 9.33
C ILE A 270 -35.84 17.29 9.04
N ASP A 271 -36.32 17.21 7.79
CA ASP A 271 -37.66 17.67 7.39
C ASP A 271 -38.78 16.97 8.17
N LYS A 272 -38.66 15.66 8.42
CA LYS A 272 -39.65 14.90 9.19
C LYS A 272 -39.74 15.40 10.62
N CYS A 273 -38.60 15.66 11.26
CA CYS A 273 -38.58 16.17 12.63
C CYS A 273 -39.10 17.61 12.67
N ALA A 274 -38.69 18.46 11.73
CA ALA A 274 -39.16 19.84 11.61
C ALA A 274 -40.70 19.91 11.47
N GLU A 275 -41.29 19.13 10.55
CA GLU A 275 -42.74 19.06 10.37
C GLU A 275 -43.46 18.52 11.62
N HIS A 276 -42.88 17.53 12.31
CA HIS A 276 -43.44 17.00 13.55
C HIS A 276 -43.40 18.02 14.69
N CYS A 277 -42.35 18.85 14.73
CA CYS A 277 -42.12 19.86 15.76
C CYS A 277 -42.60 21.27 15.37
N LYS A 278 -43.35 21.44 14.28
CA LYS A 278 -43.77 22.76 13.77
C LYS A 278 -44.53 23.64 14.78
N ASP A 279 -45.14 23.07 15.81
CA ASP A 279 -45.85 23.82 16.86
C ASP A 279 -44.92 24.24 18.03
N TYR A 280 -43.62 23.95 17.95
CA TYR A 280 -42.61 24.22 18.98
C TYR A 280 -41.56 25.24 18.51
N LEU A 281 -40.94 25.95 19.45
CA LEU A 281 -39.86 26.90 19.17
C LEU A 281 -38.55 26.20 18.79
N TYR A 282 -38.29 25.00 19.31
CA TYR A 282 -37.08 24.23 19.06
C TYR A 282 -37.41 22.80 18.64
N PHE A 283 -36.59 22.27 17.76
CA PHE A 283 -36.44 20.84 17.57
C PHE A 283 -34.98 20.44 17.55
N GLY A 284 -34.69 19.18 17.83
CA GLY A 284 -33.36 18.63 17.68
C GLY A 284 -33.40 17.15 17.35
N LEU A 285 -32.41 16.69 16.58
CA LEU A 285 -32.27 15.28 16.24
C LEU A 285 -31.10 14.67 17.01
N GLU A 286 -31.32 13.50 17.62
CA GLU A 286 -30.30 12.74 18.35
C GLU A 286 -30.19 11.34 17.77
N TYR A 287 -28.99 10.76 17.83
CA TYR A 287 -28.76 9.34 17.57
C TYR A 287 -29.36 8.84 16.23
N GLY A 288 -29.35 9.71 15.20
CA GLY A 288 -29.81 9.46 13.84
C GLY A 288 -31.34 9.38 13.69
N ARG A 289 -32.04 8.78 14.65
CA ARG A 289 -33.45 8.38 14.52
C ARG A 289 -34.40 9.05 15.50
N GLU A 290 -33.87 9.83 16.43
CA GLU A 290 -34.63 10.40 17.55
C GLU A 290 -34.86 11.89 17.28
N CYS A 291 -36.07 12.35 17.50
CA CYS A 291 -36.53 13.72 17.27
C CYS A 291 -37.14 14.25 18.55
N TYR A 292 -36.66 15.39 19.00
CA TYR A 292 -37.11 16.04 20.22
C TYR A 292 -37.63 17.44 19.92
N CYS A 293 -38.69 17.87 20.60
CA CYS A 293 -39.22 19.23 20.50
C CYS A 293 -39.35 19.87 21.89
N ALA A 294 -39.19 21.19 21.98
CA ALA A 294 -39.55 21.97 23.15
C ALA A 294 -39.75 23.45 22.83
N ASN A 295 -40.33 24.21 23.77
CA ASN A 295 -40.41 25.67 23.66
C ASN A 295 -39.27 26.38 24.41
N GLU A 296 -38.49 25.66 25.20
CA GLU A 296 -37.36 26.16 25.98
C GLU A 296 -36.27 25.09 26.02
N ILE A 297 -35.01 25.51 26.03
CA ILE A 297 -33.86 24.63 26.25
C ILE A 297 -33.64 24.51 27.76
N SER A 298 -33.81 23.31 28.30
CA SER A 298 -33.79 23.06 29.75
C SER A 298 -32.39 22.90 30.33
N SER A 299 -31.44 22.41 29.51
CA SER A 299 -30.09 22.03 29.94
C SER A 299 -29.14 22.00 28.73
N GLY A 300 -27.87 21.70 29.00
CA GLY A 300 -26.85 21.51 27.98
C GLY A 300 -26.16 22.80 27.54
N GLN A 301 -25.26 22.65 26.58
CA GLN A 301 -24.45 23.72 25.99
C GLN A 301 -24.01 23.31 24.59
N ALA A 302 -23.63 24.30 23.77
CA ALA A 302 -23.06 24.05 22.46
C ALA A 302 -21.71 23.33 22.58
N VAL A 303 -21.44 22.42 21.65
CA VAL A 303 -20.20 21.64 21.54
C VAL A 303 -19.72 21.62 20.08
N PRO A 304 -18.48 21.18 19.81
CA PRO A 304 -17.99 21.04 18.45
C PRO A 304 -18.94 20.26 17.53
N GLU A 305 -19.13 20.77 16.31
CA GLU A 305 -20.00 20.18 15.27
C GLU A 305 -19.73 18.69 15.03
N LYS A 306 -18.47 18.27 15.21
CA LYS A 306 -18.05 16.88 15.03
C LYS A 306 -18.74 15.89 15.97
N GLU A 307 -19.28 16.35 17.09
CA GLU A 307 -20.00 15.48 18.03
C GLU A 307 -21.43 15.15 17.56
N CYS A 308 -21.93 15.84 16.53
CA CYS A 308 -23.23 15.61 15.89
C CYS A 308 -23.10 14.92 14.52
N ALA A 309 -22.17 13.96 14.39
CA ALA A 309 -21.81 13.34 13.11
C ALA A 309 -22.60 12.07 12.73
N MET A 310 -23.72 11.79 13.39
CA MET A 310 -24.56 10.65 13.05
C MET A 310 -25.44 10.99 11.84
N LEU A 311 -25.50 10.11 10.84
CA LEU A 311 -26.28 10.36 9.64
C LEU A 311 -27.76 10.11 9.87
N CYS A 312 -28.59 10.84 9.14
CA CYS A 312 -30.03 10.59 9.10
C CYS A 312 -30.30 9.28 8.32
N PRO A 313 -31.00 8.29 8.91
CA PRO A 313 -31.34 7.04 8.21
C PRO A 313 -32.18 7.25 6.94
N GLY A 314 -32.98 8.32 6.89
CA GLY A 314 -33.78 8.67 5.71
C GLY A 314 -33.06 9.53 4.67
N ASP A 315 -31.92 10.13 5.01
CA ASP A 315 -31.09 10.93 4.09
C ASP A 315 -29.63 10.96 4.59
N ALA A 316 -28.82 10.05 4.06
CA ALA A 316 -27.42 9.92 4.46
C ALA A 316 -26.52 11.11 4.03
N THR A 317 -27.06 12.11 3.34
CA THR A 317 -26.33 13.35 3.05
C THR A 317 -26.38 14.35 4.22
N LEU A 318 -27.20 14.07 5.23
CA LEU A 318 -27.48 14.98 6.35
C LEU A 318 -27.08 14.39 7.70
N PHE A 319 -26.70 15.26 8.64
CA PHE A 319 -26.44 14.91 10.03
C PHE A 319 -27.69 15.05 10.92
N CYS A 320 -27.94 14.03 11.75
CA CYS A 320 -29.06 13.86 12.67
C CYS A 320 -28.57 13.59 14.11
N GLY A 321 -27.66 14.43 14.59
CA GLY A 321 -27.17 14.40 15.98
C GLY A 321 -26.03 13.41 16.22
N GLY A 322 -25.92 12.93 17.45
CA GLY A 322 -24.92 11.96 17.90
C GLY A 322 -25.36 11.31 19.22
N GLY A 323 -24.50 10.53 19.87
CA GLY A 323 -24.80 10.00 21.21
C GLY A 323 -24.87 11.10 22.25
N SER A 324 -26.05 11.37 22.82
CA SER A 324 -26.28 12.50 23.74
C SER A 324 -25.95 13.86 23.12
N ARG A 325 -26.19 14.01 21.81
CA ARG A 325 -25.91 15.22 21.04
C ARG A 325 -27.04 15.51 20.05
N LEU A 326 -27.60 16.72 20.12
CA LEU A 326 -28.65 17.20 19.25
C LEU A 326 -28.07 18.06 18.12
N THR A 327 -28.46 17.80 16.88
CA THR A 327 -28.46 18.86 15.86
C THR A 327 -29.64 19.78 16.17
N LEU A 328 -29.38 20.89 16.88
CA LEU A 328 -30.42 21.76 17.43
C LEU A 328 -30.83 22.84 16.43
N TYR A 329 -32.14 23.00 16.28
CA TYR A 329 -32.77 24.00 15.43
C TYR A 329 -33.72 24.88 16.25
N LYS A 330 -33.82 26.15 15.88
CA LYS A 330 -34.73 27.13 16.47
C LYS A 330 -35.56 27.79 15.37
N ARG A 331 -36.85 27.98 15.64
CA ARG A 331 -37.73 28.71 14.74
C ARG A 331 -37.36 30.19 14.71
N GLU A 332 -37.28 30.76 13.52
CA GLU A 332 -37.23 32.21 13.36
C GLU A 332 -38.64 32.77 13.65
N ASP A 333 -38.77 33.51 14.75
CA ASP A 333 -39.96 34.35 14.93
C ASP A 333 -39.93 35.43 13.83
N CYS A 334 -41.00 35.52 13.03
CA CYS A 334 -41.16 36.53 11.97
C CYS A 334 -41.26 37.99 12.49
N ASP A 335 -40.80 38.30 13.70
CA ASP A 335 -41.12 39.53 14.44
C ASP A 335 -39.94 40.23 15.12
N GLU A 336 -38.67 40.00 14.73
CA GLU A 336 -37.56 40.85 15.18
C GLU A 336 -36.86 41.58 14.02
N PRO A 337 -37.09 42.90 13.85
CA PRO A 337 -36.43 43.67 12.79
C PRO A 337 -34.96 43.90 13.14
N GLU A 338 -34.09 43.57 12.18
CA GLU A 338 -32.65 43.86 12.12
C GLU A 338 -32.30 45.27 12.68
N PRO A 339 -31.26 45.41 13.52
CA PRO A 339 -30.80 46.71 13.97
C PRO A 339 -30.11 47.46 12.83
N SER A 340 -30.80 48.45 12.28
CA SER A 340 -30.27 49.43 11.33
C SER A 340 -29.09 50.20 11.91
N THR A 341 -27.88 49.94 11.43
CA THR A 341 -26.68 50.73 11.75
C THR A 341 -26.66 52.01 10.90
N THR A 342 -27.12 53.11 11.51
CA THR A 342 -27.03 54.45 10.94
C THR A 342 -25.67 55.05 11.26
N GLY A 343 -24.89 55.39 10.23
CA GLY A 343 -23.58 56.05 10.37
C GLY A 343 -23.68 57.53 10.76
N ALA A 344 -22.63 58.03 11.44
CA ALA A 344 -22.18 59.44 11.50
C ALA A 344 -20.80 59.49 12.22
N PRO A 345 -20.02 60.60 12.21
CA PRO A 345 -18.92 60.80 11.28
C PRO A 345 -17.53 60.98 11.95
N GLU A 346 -16.52 60.96 11.08
CA GLU A 346 -15.10 61.32 11.22
C GLU A 346 -14.82 62.64 11.98
N PRO A 347 -13.65 62.77 12.66
CA PRO A 347 -13.04 64.07 12.92
C PRO A 347 -11.69 64.23 12.19
N THR A 348 -11.66 65.21 11.30
CA THR A 348 -10.49 66.01 10.86
C THR A 348 -9.88 66.80 12.04
N ASP A 349 -8.55 66.88 12.18
CA ASP A 349 -7.73 67.97 11.63
C ASP A 349 -6.30 68.10 12.26
N THR A 350 -5.30 68.25 11.39
CA THR A 350 -4.08 69.12 11.44
C THR A 350 -2.99 69.05 12.56
N ALA A 351 -1.83 68.48 12.16
CA ALA A 351 -0.42 68.96 12.11
C ALA A 351 0.26 69.76 13.27
N VAL A 352 1.38 69.32 13.92
CA VAL A 352 2.86 69.45 13.60
C VAL A 352 3.60 70.50 14.51
N PRO A 353 4.93 70.45 14.87
CA PRO A 353 5.91 69.37 15.20
C PRO A 353 6.83 69.66 16.44
N THR A 354 7.86 68.82 16.75
CA THR A 354 9.33 69.16 16.81
C THR A 354 10.20 68.16 17.64
N GLU A 355 11.28 67.64 16.99
CA GLU A 355 12.59 67.07 17.46
C GLU A 355 12.66 65.92 18.50
N THR A 356 13.55 64.91 18.44
CA THR A 356 14.98 64.83 18.05
C THR A 356 15.38 63.40 17.58
N ALA A 357 16.46 63.34 16.75
CA ALA A 357 17.25 62.28 16.09
C ALA A 357 17.53 60.94 16.85
N GLU A 358 18.04 59.82 16.29
CA GLU A 358 18.99 59.52 15.17
C GLU A 358 19.02 57.96 14.88
N PRO A 359 19.98 57.36 14.12
CA PRO A 359 19.93 56.83 12.73
C PRO A 359 19.74 55.28 12.63
N THR A 360 19.56 54.57 11.49
CA THR A 360 20.52 54.34 10.38
C THR A 360 19.95 53.30 9.38
N ALA A 361 20.38 53.41 8.11
CA ALA A 361 20.63 52.34 7.10
C ALA A 361 19.58 52.09 5.97
N PRO A 362 20.04 51.74 4.74
CA PRO A 362 19.36 52.08 3.49
C PRO A 362 18.48 50.96 2.91
N VAL A 363 17.38 51.38 2.28
CA VAL A 363 16.47 50.53 1.51
C VAL A 363 17.04 50.28 0.12
N THR A 364 17.14 49.01 -0.26
CA THR A 364 17.38 48.57 -1.64
C THR A 364 16.05 48.10 -2.23
N THR A 365 15.58 48.76 -3.27
CA THR A 365 14.39 48.41 -4.06
C THR A 365 14.64 47.14 -4.86
N THR A 366 13.81 46.11 -4.66
CA THR A 366 13.74 44.96 -5.58
C THR A 366 12.34 44.89 -6.18
N ALA A 367 12.30 44.90 -7.50
CA ALA A 367 11.10 44.83 -8.32
C ALA A 367 10.43 43.45 -8.20
N THR A 368 9.10 43.46 -8.12
CA THR A 368 8.25 42.28 -8.20
C THR A 368 8.30 41.71 -9.62
N ALA A 369 8.93 40.54 -9.78
CA ALA A 369 8.79 39.71 -10.96
C ALA A 369 7.58 38.79 -10.76
N THR A 370 6.60 38.93 -11.66
CA THR A 370 5.46 38.02 -11.78
C THR A 370 5.96 36.66 -12.25
N ALA A 371 5.85 35.63 -11.42
CA ALA A 371 6.11 34.26 -11.82
C ALA A 371 4.93 33.75 -12.66
N THR A 372 5.19 33.52 -13.94
CA THR A 372 4.33 32.72 -14.82
C THR A 372 4.54 31.25 -14.43
N ALA A 373 3.48 30.57 -14.01
CA ALA A 373 3.52 29.13 -13.72
C ALA A 373 3.81 28.33 -14.99
N GLU A 374 4.84 27.48 -14.92
CA GLU A 374 5.18 26.48 -15.93
C GLU A 374 4.17 25.31 -15.85
N PRO A 375 3.75 24.71 -16.98
CA PRO A 375 2.77 23.62 -16.94
C PRO A 375 3.37 22.39 -16.27
N THR A 376 2.83 22.03 -15.11
CA THR A 376 3.19 20.82 -14.36
C THR A 376 2.75 19.60 -15.16
N ALA A 377 3.67 18.97 -15.88
CA ALA A 377 3.43 17.67 -16.48
C ALA A 377 3.32 16.62 -15.36
N THR A 378 2.20 15.92 -15.28
CA THR A 378 2.02 14.83 -14.32
C THR A 378 2.98 13.69 -14.68
N PRO A 379 3.81 13.20 -13.74
CA PRO A 379 4.70 12.07 -13.99
C PRO A 379 3.90 10.81 -14.34
N ILE A 380 4.41 10.01 -15.28
CA ILE A 380 3.82 8.72 -15.69
C ILE A 380 4.17 7.63 -14.67
N LEU A 381 5.35 7.74 -14.07
CA LEU A 381 5.84 6.95 -12.95
C LEU A 381 6.38 7.92 -11.91
N ASP A 382 6.04 7.73 -10.64
CA ASP A 382 6.50 8.59 -9.53
C ASP A 382 6.56 7.80 -8.22
N GLY A 383 7.59 8.03 -7.41
CA GLY A 383 7.70 7.51 -6.05
C GLY A 383 7.72 5.98 -5.89
N THR A 384 8.36 5.23 -6.78
CA THR A 384 8.49 3.77 -6.57
C THR A 384 9.44 3.47 -5.41
N PHE A 385 9.17 2.39 -4.65
CA PHE A 385 9.83 1.96 -3.38
C PHE A 385 9.16 2.41 -2.09
N GLU A 386 8.30 3.42 -2.15
CA GLU A 386 7.41 3.88 -1.06
C GLU A 386 6.42 2.81 -0.56
N SER A 387 6.00 1.92 -1.45
CA SER A 387 5.01 0.86 -1.19
C SER A 387 5.48 -0.50 -1.70
N GLY A 388 6.81 -0.73 -1.68
CA GLY A 388 7.44 -1.89 -2.28
C GLY A 388 7.97 -1.61 -3.70
N LEU A 389 8.29 -2.65 -4.47
CA LEU A 389 8.84 -2.47 -5.83
C LEU A 389 7.89 -1.78 -6.83
N GLY A 390 6.64 -1.49 -6.44
CA GLY A 390 5.66 -0.83 -7.30
C GLY A 390 5.37 -1.66 -8.54
N SER A 391 5.62 -1.09 -9.73
CA SER A 391 5.46 -1.79 -11.01
C SER A 391 6.68 -2.58 -11.46
N PHE A 392 7.81 -2.48 -10.73
CA PHE A 392 9.03 -3.20 -11.06
C PHE A 392 8.99 -4.65 -10.59
N THR A 393 9.64 -5.52 -11.36
CA THR A 393 9.83 -6.93 -11.06
C THR A 393 11.31 -7.28 -11.11
N VAL A 394 11.75 -8.24 -10.29
CA VAL A 394 13.14 -8.73 -10.29
C VAL A 394 13.27 -9.82 -11.34
N VAL A 395 14.17 -9.62 -12.31
CA VAL A 395 14.32 -10.48 -13.50
C VAL A 395 15.50 -11.41 -13.38
N ASP A 396 16.59 -10.91 -12.78
CA ASP A 396 17.81 -11.66 -12.54
C ASP A 396 18.41 -11.27 -11.18
N SER A 397 18.86 -12.29 -10.45
CA SER A 397 19.62 -12.16 -9.22
C SER A 397 20.68 -13.26 -9.22
N GLU A 398 21.82 -13.01 -9.87
CA GLU A 398 22.99 -13.88 -9.70
C GLU A 398 23.57 -13.70 -8.28
N LEU A 399 23.01 -14.50 -7.36
CA LEU A 399 23.50 -15.00 -6.06
C LEU A 399 24.17 -14.11 -5.00
N ASN A 400 24.52 -12.83 -5.21
CA ASN A 400 25.34 -12.09 -4.23
C ASN A 400 24.86 -10.69 -3.80
N LEU A 401 23.73 -10.21 -4.33
CA LEU A 401 23.07 -8.99 -3.84
C LEU A 401 21.78 -9.36 -3.11
N ASP A 402 21.66 -8.92 -1.86
CA ASP A 402 20.37 -8.85 -1.16
C ASP A 402 19.70 -7.52 -1.45
N TYR A 403 18.38 -7.52 -1.43
CA TYR A 403 17.62 -6.28 -1.42
C TYR A 403 16.48 -6.36 -0.42
N GLU A 404 16.14 -5.22 0.17
CA GLU A 404 14.98 -5.03 1.02
C GLU A 404 14.41 -3.63 0.83
N ILE A 405 13.14 -3.45 1.15
CA ILE A 405 12.53 -2.12 1.20
C ILE A 405 12.65 -1.62 2.63
N THR A 406 13.17 -0.41 2.80
CA THR A 406 13.50 0.14 4.11
C THR A 406 13.05 1.59 4.23
N ASP A 407 12.66 1.99 5.43
CA ASP A 407 12.35 3.37 5.81
C ASP A 407 13.55 4.05 6.51
N THR A 408 14.68 3.35 6.65
CA THR A 408 15.85 3.82 7.41
C THR A 408 16.54 5.02 6.78
N LEU A 409 16.46 5.16 5.46
CA LEU A 409 17.09 6.25 4.72
C LEU A 409 16.36 6.47 3.38
N THR A 410 15.57 7.53 3.31
CA THR A 410 14.74 7.92 2.15
C THR A 410 15.08 9.34 1.68
N HIS A 411 14.88 9.62 0.39
CA HIS A 411 15.11 10.94 -0.22
C HIS A 411 13.86 11.80 -0.08
N ALA A 412 12.72 11.30 -0.54
CA ALA A 412 11.41 11.84 -0.26
C ALA A 412 10.40 10.69 -0.14
N GLY A 413 9.62 10.70 0.95
CA GLY A 413 8.66 9.64 1.22
C GLY A 413 9.05 8.72 2.38
N GLN A 414 8.50 7.51 2.39
CA GLN A 414 8.46 6.53 3.46
C GLN A 414 9.23 5.24 3.14
N GLY A 415 9.76 5.03 1.93
CA GLY A 415 10.47 3.79 1.59
C GLY A 415 11.46 3.88 0.43
N ALA A 416 12.69 3.42 0.66
CA ALA A 416 13.73 3.25 -0.34
C ALA A 416 14.07 1.77 -0.54
N LEU A 417 14.56 1.41 -1.72
CA LEU A 417 15.15 0.11 -1.98
C LEU A 417 16.59 0.09 -1.49
N LEU A 418 16.87 -0.70 -0.47
CA LEU A 418 18.21 -0.97 0.04
C LEU A 418 18.77 -2.23 -0.61
N VAL A 419 19.86 -2.08 -1.36
CA VAL A 419 20.63 -3.16 -1.98
C VAL A 419 21.94 -3.35 -1.20
N LYS A 420 22.19 -4.57 -0.74
CA LYS A 420 23.33 -4.97 0.07
C LYS A 420 24.18 -6.00 -0.65
N ASN A 421 25.48 -5.74 -0.75
CA ASN A 421 26.43 -6.74 -1.22
C ASN A 421 26.80 -7.72 -0.08
N LYS A 422 26.54 -9.02 -0.27
CA LYS A 422 26.74 -10.04 0.77
C LYS A 422 28.17 -10.55 0.86
N ASP A 423 28.89 -10.66 -0.27
CA ASP A 423 30.16 -11.39 -0.36
C ASP A 423 31.12 -10.81 -1.43
N GLU A 424 32.35 -11.34 -1.54
CA GLU A 424 33.35 -10.96 -2.56
C GLU A 424 33.03 -11.46 -3.99
N ASN A 425 31.83 -11.99 -4.23
CA ASN A 425 31.47 -12.55 -5.53
C ASN A 425 30.74 -11.52 -6.40
N ILE A 426 30.75 -11.71 -7.73
CA ILE A 426 30.00 -10.86 -8.65
C ILE A 426 28.50 -11.04 -8.38
N GLY A 427 27.77 -9.94 -8.22
CA GLY A 427 26.33 -9.92 -8.05
C GLY A 427 25.68 -8.95 -9.01
N VAL A 428 24.49 -9.30 -9.52
CA VAL A 428 23.69 -8.42 -10.38
C VAL A 428 22.25 -8.49 -9.92
N LEU A 429 21.61 -7.33 -9.78
CA LEU A 429 20.17 -7.17 -9.54
C LEU A 429 19.58 -6.37 -10.69
N ILE A 430 18.61 -6.96 -11.40
CA ILE A 430 17.88 -6.29 -12.49
C ILE A 430 16.42 -6.13 -12.09
N LEU A 431 15.97 -4.87 -12.04
CA LEU A 431 14.58 -4.51 -11.90
C LEU A 431 14.04 -4.04 -13.24
N GLU A 432 12.94 -4.64 -13.72
CA GLU A 432 12.30 -4.21 -14.95
C GLU A 432 10.83 -3.85 -14.73
N THR A 433 10.35 -2.86 -15.48
CA THR A 433 8.93 -2.54 -15.63
C THR A 433 8.62 -2.19 -17.08
N THR A 434 7.36 -2.33 -17.49
CA THR A 434 6.89 -1.88 -18.80
C THR A 434 5.83 -0.81 -18.61
N VAL A 435 6.06 0.36 -19.19
CA VAL A 435 5.19 1.53 -19.08
C VAL A 435 4.60 1.90 -20.43
N THR A 436 3.38 2.45 -20.43
CA THR A 436 2.74 2.98 -21.63
C THR A 436 3.30 4.37 -21.94
N VAL A 437 3.66 4.63 -23.19
CA VAL A 437 4.25 5.89 -23.64
C VAL A 437 3.57 6.38 -24.92
N GLU A 438 3.63 7.68 -25.16
CA GLU A 438 3.16 8.26 -26.42
C GLU A 438 4.22 8.07 -27.51
N PRO A 439 3.83 7.76 -28.75
CA PRO A 439 4.77 7.70 -29.87
C PRO A 439 5.40 9.06 -30.19
N SER A 440 6.67 9.07 -30.61
CA SER A 440 7.44 10.30 -30.93
C SER A 440 7.49 11.33 -29.81
N ALA A 441 7.38 10.91 -28.55
CA ALA A 441 7.49 11.76 -27.37
C ALA A 441 8.82 11.53 -26.65
N THR A 442 9.36 12.58 -26.05
CA THR A 442 10.59 12.53 -25.27
C THR A 442 10.27 12.40 -23.78
N TYR A 443 11.04 11.55 -23.11
CA TYR A 443 10.89 11.24 -21.70
C TYR A 443 12.23 11.31 -20.98
N ALA A 444 12.19 11.71 -19.72
CA ALA A 444 13.28 11.56 -18.77
C ALA A 444 12.89 10.50 -17.74
N PHE A 445 13.68 9.43 -17.66
CA PHE A 445 13.59 8.39 -16.62
C PHE A 445 14.68 8.67 -15.59
N SER A 446 14.29 8.97 -14.35
CA SER A 446 15.22 9.43 -13.31
C SER A 446 14.99 8.71 -12.00
N LEU A 447 16.01 8.70 -11.15
CA LEU A 447 15.90 8.27 -9.75
C LEU A 447 16.87 9.04 -8.86
N TYR A 448 16.66 8.93 -7.55
CA TYR A 448 17.60 9.32 -6.53
C TYR A 448 18.27 8.11 -5.90
N TYR A 449 19.54 8.26 -5.54
CA TYR A 449 20.29 7.21 -4.87
C TYR A 449 21.24 7.76 -3.81
N TRP A 450 21.52 6.95 -2.80
CA TRP A 450 22.51 7.21 -1.76
C TRP A 450 23.36 5.96 -1.58
N HIS A 451 24.66 6.15 -1.38
CA HIS A 451 25.55 5.05 -1.00
C HIS A 451 26.46 5.44 0.18
N THR A 452 26.93 4.44 0.92
CA THR A 452 27.69 4.62 2.16
C THR A 452 29.20 4.66 1.95
N ASN A 453 29.68 4.08 0.86
CA ASN A 453 31.10 3.89 0.60
C ASN A 453 31.53 4.50 -0.75
N PRO A 454 32.42 5.51 -0.76
CA PRO A 454 32.90 6.15 -1.99
C PRO A 454 33.90 5.30 -2.80
N ASP A 455 34.44 4.25 -2.17
CA ASP A 455 35.35 3.27 -2.77
C ASP A 455 34.60 1.96 -3.13
N ALA A 456 33.27 1.98 -3.16
CA ALA A 456 32.44 0.84 -3.52
C ALA A 456 32.67 0.40 -4.98
N TYR A 457 32.60 -0.91 -5.20
CA TYR A 457 32.63 -1.53 -6.53
C TYR A 457 31.22 -1.93 -6.97
N THR A 458 30.26 -1.05 -6.72
CA THR A 458 28.87 -1.20 -7.11
C THR A 458 28.58 -0.20 -8.24
N THR A 459 27.92 -0.64 -9.30
CA THR A 459 27.53 0.20 -10.44
C THR A 459 26.01 0.24 -10.56
N LEU A 460 25.47 1.41 -10.89
CA LEU A 460 24.04 1.64 -11.07
C LEU A 460 23.77 2.08 -12.51
N TYR A 461 22.88 1.39 -13.21
CA TYR A 461 22.51 1.70 -14.60
C TYR A 461 21.00 1.91 -14.74
N LEU A 462 20.64 2.84 -15.61
CA LEU A 462 19.27 3.04 -16.09
C LEU A 462 19.23 2.73 -17.58
N SER A 463 18.24 1.94 -18.00
CA SER A 463 18.00 1.64 -19.41
C SER A 463 16.53 1.81 -19.78
N ALA A 464 16.27 2.23 -21.01
CA ALA A 464 14.95 2.38 -21.60
C ALA A 464 14.94 1.75 -23.00
N GLY A 465 14.23 0.63 -23.16
CA GLY A 465 14.12 -0.09 -24.44
C GLY A 465 14.53 -1.57 -24.38
N GLY A 466 15.23 -2.01 -23.34
CA GLY A 466 15.46 -3.42 -23.06
C GLY A 466 16.57 -4.13 -23.82
N ASP A 467 17.35 -3.40 -24.62
CA ASP A 467 18.59 -3.90 -25.21
C ASP A 467 19.75 -3.10 -24.61
N VAL A 468 20.72 -3.80 -24.01
CA VAL A 468 21.98 -3.33 -23.39
C VAL A 468 22.94 -2.56 -24.33
N ASN A 469 22.44 -1.93 -25.39
CA ASN A 469 23.25 -1.21 -26.38
C ASN A 469 22.58 0.07 -26.93
N ASN A 470 21.50 0.58 -26.32
CA ASN A 470 20.90 1.85 -26.72
C ASN A 470 20.56 2.70 -25.49
N SER A 471 21.26 3.83 -25.36
CA SER A 471 21.13 4.86 -24.32
C SER A 471 21.46 4.41 -22.89
N ASP A 472 22.54 3.67 -22.71
CA ASP A 472 23.03 3.34 -21.37
C ASP A 472 23.77 4.57 -20.77
N GLU A 473 23.17 5.23 -19.79
CA GLU A 473 23.87 6.22 -18.97
C GLU A 473 24.32 5.54 -17.68
N GLU A 474 25.63 5.32 -17.56
CA GLU A 474 26.26 4.64 -16.43
C GLU A 474 26.44 5.61 -15.25
N ALA A 475 25.91 5.27 -14.07
CA ALA A 475 26.34 5.85 -12.80
C ALA A 475 27.30 4.87 -12.14
N ASP A 476 28.59 5.04 -12.41
CA ASP A 476 29.63 4.32 -11.67
C ASP A 476 29.70 4.91 -10.25
N LEU A 477 29.35 4.11 -9.22
CA LEU A 477 29.52 4.58 -7.83
C LEU A 477 31.00 4.65 -7.45
N GLN A 478 31.88 4.04 -8.25
CA GLN A 478 33.31 4.23 -8.14
C GLN A 478 33.60 5.71 -8.40
N GLN A 479 34.01 6.44 -7.36
CA GLN A 479 34.32 7.88 -7.37
C GLN A 479 33.12 8.84 -7.21
N SER A 480 31.89 8.36 -6.98
CA SER A 480 30.80 9.25 -6.55
C SER A 480 30.93 9.60 -5.06
N PRO A 481 30.52 10.80 -4.62
CA PRO A 481 30.62 11.15 -3.22
C PRO A 481 29.57 10.42 -2.39
N ALA A 482 30.03 9.67 -1.39
CA ALA A 482 29.17 8.92 -0.47
C ALA A 482 28.50 9.80 0.59
N ASN A 483 27.50 9.24 1.27
CA ASN A 483 26.76 9.84 2.38
C ASN A 483 25.96 11.11 2.03
N GLN A 484 25.47 11.17 0.80
CA GLN A 484 24.53 12.18 0.33
C GLN A 484 23.65 11.62 -0.79
N TRP A 485 22.47 12.23 -0.98
CA TRP A 485 21.60 11.93 -2.09
C TRP A 485 22.16 12.49 -3.40
N LEU A 486 22.19 11.63 -4.41
CA LEU A 486 22.57 11.92 -5.79
C LEU A 486 21.39 11.55 -6.69
N SER A 487 21.36 12.10 -7.91
CA SER A 487 20.31 11.80 -8.89
C SER A 487 20.92 11.30 -10.18
N GLN A 488 20.30 10.29 -10.78
CA GLN A 488 20.63 9.80 -12.11
C GLN A 488 19.41 9.91 -13.02
N SER A 489 19.62 10.25 -14.30
CA SER A 489 18.54 10.40 -15.28
C SER A 489 19.01 9.94 -16.65
N VAL A 490 18.13 9.32 -17.42
CA VAL A 490 18.33 9.02 -18.84
C VAL A 490 17.18 9.63 -19.64
N THR A 491 17.50 10.29 -20.76
CA THR A 491 16.51 10.85 -21.67
C THR A 491 16.42 10.02 -22.94
N PHE A 492 15.20 9.67 -23.35
CA PHE A 492 14.94 8.92 -24.58
C PHE A 492 13.74 9.48 -25.35
N THR A 493 13.70 9.25 -26.66
CA THR A 493 12.56 9.58 -27.52
C THR A 493 11.98 8.30 -28.11
N THR A 494 10.67 8.11 -27.95
CA THR A 494 9.97 6.93 -28.46
C THR A 494 9.86 6.95 -29.99
N GLU A 495 9.85 5.78 -30.62
CA GLU A 495 9.64 5.67 -32.06
C GLU A 495 8.19 6.02 -32.47
N ALA A 496 7.95 6.16 -33.77
CA ALA A 496 6.67 6.64 -34.31
C ALA A 496 5.48 5.69 -34.09
N ASP A 497 5.73 4.41 -33.83
CA ASP A 497 4.74 3.37 -33.56
C ASP A 497 4.89 2.75 -32.16
N GLN A 498 5.83 3.24 -31.36
CA GLN A 498 6.08 2.71 -30.03
C GLN A 498 5.08 3.26 -29.02
N THR A 499 4.32 2.35 -28.41
CA THR A 499 3.26 2.67 -27.42
C THR A 499 3.57 2.17 -26.01
N SER A 500 4.66 1.42 -25.87
CA SER A 500 5.19 0.96 -24.59
C SER A 500 6.71 0.93 -24.62
N ILE A 501 7.33 1.11 -23.47
CA ILE A 501 8.78 0.94 -23.32
C ILE A 501 9.09 0.16 -22.05
N LYS A 502 10.13 -0.68 -22.12
CA LYS A 502 10.68 -1.36 -20.96
C LYS A 502 11.69 -0.43 -20.29
N LEU A 503 11.56 -0.23 -18.98
CA LEU A 503 12.52 0.50 -18.16
C LEU A 503 13.24 -0.50 -17.25
N GLU A 504 14.55 -0.35 -17.12
CA GLU A 504 15.38 -1.21 -16.28
C GLU A 504 16.24 -0.38 -15.34
N ILE A 505 16.32 -0.83 -14.08
CA ILE A 505 17.31 -0.39 -13.09
C ILE A 505 18.21 -1.59 -12.84
N ILE A 506 19.50 -1.45 -13.12
CA ILE A 506 20.48 -2.53 -12.98
C ILE A 506 21.51 -2.13 -11.94
N VAL A 507 21.67 -2.96 -10.91
CA VAL A 507 22.73 -2.82 -9.91
C VAL A 507 23.72 -3.95 -10.12
N GLY A 508 24.96 -3.62 -10.47
CA GLY A 508 26.06 -4.57 -10.57
C GLY A 508 27.02 -4.41 -9.39
N ALA A 509 27.60 -5.51 -8.90
CA ALA A 509 28.69 -5.49 -7.93
C ALA A 509 29.80 -6.44 -8.39
N VAL A 510 31.05 -5.97 -8.37
CA VAL A 510 32.23 -6.80 -8.71
C VAL A 510 33.16 -6.94 -7.52
N GLY A 511 33.48 -8.18 -7.14
CA GLY A 511 34.51 -8.45 -6.15
C GLY A 511 35.85 -8.80 -6.80
N PHE A 512 36.92 -8.09 -6.43
CA PHE A 512 38.28 -8.42 -6.85
C PHE A 512 39.06 -9.02 -5.67
N SER A 513 39.44 -10.30 -5.77
CA SER A 513 40.39 -10.89 -4.82
C SER A 513 41.82 -10.47 -5.18
N GLY A 514 42.38 -9.48 -4.47
CA GLY A 514 43.76 -9.03 -4.65
C GLY A 514 44.38 -8.46 -3.38
N ASN A 515 44.98 -9.34 -2.56
CA ASN A 515 45.90 -9.06 -1.44
C ASN A 515 45.66 -7.76 -0.63
N GLY A 516 44.65 -7.76 0.25
CA GLY A 516 44.64 -6.87 1.41
C GLY A 516 43.25 -6.39 1.83
N SER A 517 42.55 -7.22 2.62
CA SER A 517 41.29 -6.97 3.35
C SER A 517 40.05 -6.53 2.54
N PRO A 518 38.97 -7.32 2.54
CA PRO A 518 37.68 -6.89 2.01
C PRO A 518 36.98 -6.00 3.05
N GLU A 519 36.99 -4.68 2.85
CA GLU A 519 35.99 -3.79 3.46
C GLU A 519 35.22 -3.12 2.32
N TYR A 520 34.33 -3.86 1.66
CA TYR A 520 33.53 -3.33 0.55
C TYR A 520 32.06 -3.78 0.62
N SER A 521 31.48 -3.84 1.83
CA SER A 521 30.01 -3.74 1.91
C SER A 521 29.65 -2.30 1.63
N ASP A 522 28.84 -2.07 0.60
CA ASP A 522 28.21 -0.79 0.36
C ASP A 522 26.71 -1.01 0.41
N ASP A 523 26.04 -0.20 1.23
CA ASP A 523 24.60 -0.10 1.24
C ASP A 523 24.21 0.94 0.18
N LEU A 524 23.55 0.49 -0.89
CA LEU A 524 22.98 1.35 -1.91
C LEU A 524 21.48 1.51 -1.66
N TYR A 525 21.04 2.74 -1.46
CA TYR A 525 19.63 3.11 -1.32
C TYR A 525 19.17 3.75 -2.62
N ILE A 526 18.04 3.32 -3.17
CA ILE A 526 17.43 3.86 -4.39
C ILE A 526 16.01 4.31 -4.06
N ASP A 527 15.65 5.52 -4.47
CA ASP A 527 14.38 6.18 -4.13
C ASP A 527 13.92 7.13 -5.25
N ASP A 528 12.68 7.63 -5.17
CA ASP A 528 12.11 8.68 -6.05
C ASP A 528 12.29 8.41 -7.55
N VAL A 529 11.94 7.19 -7.97
CA VAL A 529 11.98 6.83 -9.39
C VAL A 529 10.84 7.52 -10.13
N THR A 530 11.20 8.29 -11.17
CA THR A 530 10.26 9.09 -11.94
C THR A 530 10.40 8.84 -13.44
N LEU A 531 9.28 8.89 -14.15
CA LEU A 531 9.24 8.99 -15.60
C LEU A 531 8.39 10.18 -15.98
N VAL A 532 9.03 11.21 -16.55
CA VAL A 532 8.37 12.46 -16.90
C VAL A 532 8.50 12.68 -18.40
N ARG A 533 7.40 13.11 -19.03
CA ARG A 533 7.44 13.60 -20.41
C ARG A 533 8.02 15.01 -20.41
N ILE A 534 9.03 15.26 -21.25
CA ILE A 534 9.74 16.55 -21.33
C ILE A 534 9.57 17.23 -22.69
#